data_AF-A0A9D7XCQ2-F1
#
_entry.id   AF-A0A9D7XCQ2-F1
#
_cell.length_a   1.000
_cell.length_b   1.000
_cell.length_c   1.000
_cell.angle_alpha   90.00
_cell.angle_beta   90.00
_cell.angle_gamma   90.00
#
_symmetry.space_group_name_H-M   'P 1'
#
loop_
_entity.id
_entity.type
_entity.pdbx_description
1 polymer ?
#
loop_
_entity_poly.entity_id
_entity_poly.type
_entity_poly.pdbx_seq_one_letter_code
_entity_poly.pdbx_strand_id
1 'polypeptide(L)'
;MFRLFLFNLIVLHSACAQTNKSHTNKLVLSNIYIQAIADFIKVANKKNTTVFDTLFIANRKLNQPDDFPDIDLPSQIEHTQIVLISPDRAKISQHGRKSRIYINLVGWVNQLKAEFIFVVFSNGFDHQYDYNIAYRYNIKRKNFELENVLFNGPPFEKK
;
A
#
# COMPACT_ATOMS: atom_id res chain seq x y z
N MET A 1 -63.45 -23.56 24.73
CA MET A 1 -62.43 -22.98 25.64
C MET A 1 -61.05 -23.28 25.08
N PHE A 2 -60.30 -22.19 24.86
CA PHE A 2 -58.90 -22.01 24.47
C PHE A 2 -58.07 -23.18 23.91
N ARG A 3 -57.71 -23.05 22.61
CA ARG A 3 -56.61 -23.78 21.94
C ARG A 3 -55.27 -23.10 22.27
N LEU A 4 -54.29 -23.90 22.68
CA LEU A 4 -52.87 -23.55 22.68
C LEU A 4 -52.40 -23.24 21.24
N PHE A 5 -51.74 -22.11 21.04
CA PHE A 5 -50.86 -21.88 19.89
C PHE A 5 -49.47 -21.52 20.40
N LEU A 6 -48.55 -22.48 20.29
CA LEU A 6 -47.11 -22.27 20.45
C LEU A 6 -46.61 -21.52 19.21
N PHE A 7 -46.21 -20.26 19.37
CA PHE A 7 -45.42 -19.55 18.36
C PHE A 7 -43.95 -19.64 18.72
N ASN A 8 -43.26 -20.62 18.13
CA ASN A 8 -41.83 -20.56 17.88
C ASN A 8 -41.62 -19.63 16.68
N LEU A 9 -40.93 -18.51 16.86
CA LEU A 9 -40.32 -17.79 15.74
C LEU A 9 -38.91 -17.35 16.14
N ILE A 10 -37.95 -18.25 15.92
CA ILE A 10 -36.53 -17.95 15.89
C ILE A 10 -36.27 -17.29 14.53
N VAL A 11 -36.02 -15.98 14.50
CA VAL A 11 -35.43 -15.33 13.32
C VAL A 11 -33.94 -15.12 13.60
N LEU A 12 -33.13 -16.07 13.12
CA LEU A 12 -31.69 -15.89 12.96
C LEU A 12 -31.45 -14.70 12.03
N HIS A 13 -31.05 -13.56 12.57
CA HIS A 13 -30.29 -12.57 11.81
C HIS A 13 -28.82 -13.00 11.82
N SER A 14 -28.50 -14.02 11.02
CA SER A 14 -27.13 -14.21 10.58
C SER A 14 -26.79 -13.04 9.67
N ALA A 15 -26.22 -11.98 10.25
CA ALA A 15 -25.45 -11.01 9.48
C ALA A 15 -24.23 -11.76 8.93
N CYS A 16 -24.37 -12.35 7.75
CA CYS A 16 -23.23 -12.76 6.96
C CYS A 16 -22.44 -11.49 6.63
N ALA A 17 -21.42 -11.20 7.45
CA ALA A 17 -20.31 -10.37 7.07
C ALA A 17 -19.66 -11.00 5.84
N GLN A 18 -20.14 -10.63 4.66
CA GLN A 18 -19.46 -10.92 3.41
C GLN A 18 -18.16 -10.12 3.42
N THR A 19 -17.10 -10.75 3.95
CA THR A 19 -15.75 -10.35 3.64
C THR A 19 -15.57 -10.61 2.15
N ASN A 20 -15.79 -9.59 1.32
CA ASN A 20 -15.39 -9.59 -0.07
C ASN A 20 -13.86 -9.69 -0.10
N LYS A 21 -13.33 -10.91 0.06
CA LYS A 21 -11.95 -11.22 -0.27
C LYS A 21 -11.85 -11.05 -1.78
N SER A 22 -11.55 -9.83 -2.21
CA SER A 22 -11.13 -9.56 -3.58
C SER A 22 -9.88 -10.39 -3.81
N HIS A 23 -10.06 -11.58 -4.41
CA HIS A 23 -8.97 -12.46 -4.81
C HIS A 23 -8.36 -11.86 -6.09
N THR A 24 -7.78 -10.68 -5.96
CA THR A 24 -7.01 -10.06 -7.04
C THR A 24 -5.88 -11.04 -7.36
N ASN A 25 -5.81 -11.49 -8.61
CA ASN A 25 -4.78 -12.42 -9.07
C ASN A 25 -3.39 -11.92 -8.63
N LYS A 26 -2.57 -12.78 -7.99
CA LYS A 26 -1.24 -12.43 -7.46
C LYS A 26 -0.36 -11.72 -8.49
N LEU A 27 -0.45 -12.10 -9.77
CA LEU A 27 0.26 -11.44 -10.87
C LEU A 27 -0.24 -10.01 -11.11
N VAL A 28 -1.56 -9.81 -11.14
CA VAL A 28 -2.16 -8.47 -11.30
C VAL A 28 -1.78 -7.58 -10.10
N LEU A 29 -1.81 -8.14 -8.89
CA LEU A 29 -1.42 -7.44 -7.68
C LEU A 29 0.07 -7.05 -7.69
N SER A 30 0.97 -7.97 -8.03
CA SER A 30 2.40 -7.68 -8.19
C SER A 30 2.63 -6.57 -9.23
N ASN A 31 2.00 -6.66 -10.40
CA ASN A 31 2.16 -5.68 -11.47
C ASN A 31 1.74 -4.26 -11.05
N ILE A 32 0.61 -4.11 -10.34
CA ILE A 32 0.15 -2.78 -9.92
C ILE A 32 1.02 -2.21 -8.78
N TYR A 33 1.57 -3.05 -7.90
CA TYR A 33 2.55 -2.60 -6.90
C TYR A 33 3.87 -2.16 -7.56
N ILE A 34 4.36 -2.90 -8.57
CA ILE A 34 5.54 -2.53 -9.35
C ILE A 34 5.32 -1.19 -10.05
N GLN A 35 4.16 -1.02 -10.69
CA GLN A 35 3.77 0.23 -11.35
C GLN A 35 3.72 1.40 -10.34
N ALA A 36 3.10 1.21 -9.17
CA ALA A 36 3.04 2.22 -8.12
C ALA A 36 4.42 2.64 -7.63
N ILE A 37 5.33 1.69 -7.41
CA ILE A 37 6.70 1.97 -6.99
C ILE A 37 7.46 2.74 -8.08
N ALA A 38 7.29 2.36 -9.35
CA ALA A 38 7.91 3.05 -10.48
C ALA A 38 7.43 4.51 -10.61
N ASP A 39 6.12 4.73 -10.51
CA ASP A 39 5.51 6.06 -10.58
C ASP A 39 5.95 6.92 -9.38
N PHE A 40 5.99 6.35 -8.17
CA PHE A 40 6.56 7.00 -7.00
C PHE A 40 8.01 7.44 -7.23
N ILE A 41 8.89 6.55 -7.70
CA ILE A 41 10.31 6.87 -7.94
C ILE A 41 10.43 8.04 -8.92
N LYS A 42 9.70 7.97 -10.06
CA LYS A 42 9.73 9.03 -11.08
C LYS A 42 9.28 10.37 -10.53
N VAL A 43 8.12 10.40 -9.85
CA VAL A 43 7.54 11.65 -9.35
C VAL A 43 8.39 12.22 -8.22
N ALA A 44 8.82 11.38 -7.27
CA ALA A 44 9.65 11.81 -6.16
C ALA A 44 11.02 12.32 -6.63
N ASN A 45 11.70 11.62 -7.54
CA ASN A 45 12.98 12.08 -8.10
C ASN A 45 12.84 13.44 -8.79
N LYS A 46 11.77 13.61 -9.58
CA LYS A 46 11.49 14.88 -10.27
C LYS A 46 11.15 16.01 -9.30
N LYS A 47 10.28 15.76 -8.33
CA LYS A 47 9.75 16.80 -7.42
C LYS A 47 10.72 17.16 -6.30
N ASN A 48 11.37 16.17 -5.70
CA ASN A 48 12.23 16.36 -4.54
C ASN A 48 13.70 16.56 -4.93
N THR A 49 14.01 16.55 -6.23
CA THR A 49 15.39 16.59 -6.76
C THR A 49 16.27 15.50 -6.14
N THR A 50 15.67 14.34 -5.88
CA THR A 50 16.33 13.16 -5.30
C THR A 50 16.72 12.18 -6.39
N VAL A 51 17.74 11.36 -6.11
CA VAL A 51 18.04 10.14 -6.88
C VAL A 51 18.14 9.01 -5.87
N PHE A 52 17.29 8.00 -6.02
CA PHE A 52 17.31 6.82 -5.16
C PHE A 52 18.20 5.73 -5.77
N ASP A 53 19.34 5.46 -5.14
CA ASP A 53 20.13 4.26 -5.46
C ASP A 53 19.43 2.99 -4.93
N THR A 54 18.78 3.11 -3.77
CA THR A 54 18.09 2.01 -3.09
C THR A 54 16.89 2.51 -2.31
N LEU A 55 15.76 1.81 -2.43
CA LEU A 55 14.57 1.98 -1.61
C LEU A 55 14.38 0.76 -0.71
N PHE A 56 14.29 1.02 0.59
CA PHE A 56 13.95 0.02 1.59
C PHE A 56 12.45 0.06 1.83
N ILE A 57 11.73 -0.99 1.43
CA ILE A 57 10.27 -1.08 1.56
C ILE A 57 9.93 -2.01 2.72
N ALA A 58 9.00 -1.58 3.58
CA ALA A 58 8.51 -2.36 4.70
C ALA A 58 7.94 -3.70 4.22
N ASN A 59 8.45 -4.81 4.76
CA ASN A 59 7.93 -6.16 4.52
C ASN A 59 7.02 -6.65 5.66
N ARG A 60 6.30 -5.71 6.30
CA ARG A 60 5.52 -5.97 7.50
C ARG A 60 4.43 -7.02 7.21
N LYS A 61 4.42 -8.08 8.03
CA LYS A 61 3.38 -9.13 8.07
C LYS A 61 2.88 -9.26 9.51
N LEU A 62 1.84 -8.51 9.87
CA LEU A 62 1.12 -8.60 11.15
C LEU A 62 -0.26 -9.26 11.05
N ASN A 63 -0.54 -9.95 9.95
CA ASN A 63 -1.84 -10.53 9.62
C ASN A 63 -2.97 -9.49 9.55
N GLN A 64 -2.65 -8.27 9.14
CA GLN A 64 -3.63 -7.21 8.88
C GLN A 64 -3.95 -7.14 7.38
N PRO A 65 -5.18 -6.73 6.99
CA PRO A 65 -5.56 -6.62 5.58
C PRO A 65 -4.71 -5.64 4.76
N ASP A 66 -4.06 -4.68 5.43
CA ASP A 66 -3.22 -3.63 4.88
C ASP A 66 -1.71 -3.93 4.99
N ASP A 67 -1.33 -5.13 5.46
CA ASP A 67 0.04 -5.61 5.38
C ASP A 67 0.53 -5.65 3.93
N PHE A 68 1.84 -5.52 3.76
CA PHE A 68 2.45 -5.67 2.45
C PHE A 68 2.12 -7.08 1.90
N PRO A 69 1.55 -7.18 0.69
CA PRO A 69 1.03 -8.44 0.21
C PRO A 69 2.17 -9.43 -0.10
N ASP A 70 1.84 -10.72 -0.11
CA ASP A 70 2.78 -11.78 -0.49
C ASP A 70 3.01 -11.80 -2.01
N ILE A 71 3.76 -10.82 -2.51
CA ILE A 71 4.10 -10.62 -3.92
C ILE A 71 5.61 -10.66 -4.14
N ASP A 72 6.00 -11.05 -5.34
CA ASP A 72 7.37 -10.95 -5.81
C ASP A 72 7.57 -9.58 -6.46
N LEU A 73 8.58 -8.84 -6.00
CA LEU A 73 9.05 -7.61 -6.62
C LEU A 73 10.39 -7.89 -7.32
N PRO A 74 10.65 -7.26 -8.49
CA PRO A 74 11.98 -7.32 -9.09
C PRO A 74 12.99 -6.64 -8.15
N SER A 75 14.26 -7.07 -8.23
CA SER A 75 15.35 -6.49 -7.43
C SER A 75 15.62 -5.02 -7.78
N GLN A 76 15.16 -4.55 -8.94
CA GLN A 76 15.34 -3.17 -9.41
C GLN A 76 14.09 -2.67 -10.13
N ILE A 77 13.70 -1.42 -9.85
CA ILE A 77 12.62 -0.69 -10.53
C ILE A 77 13.14 0.72 -10.82
N GLU A 78 13.00 1.21 -12.05
CA GLU A 78 13.42 2.58 -12.44
C GLU A 78 14.88 2.91 -12.06
N HIS A 79 15.77 1.95 -12.29
CA HIS A 79 17.19 1.98 -11.91
C HIS A 79 17.48 2.02 -10.41
N THR A 80 16.47 1.94 -9.55
CA THR A 80 16.60 1.92 -8.10
C THR A 80 16.52 0.50 -7.54
N GLN A 81 17.47 0.11 -6.68
CA GLN A 81 17.43 -1.19 -6.01
C GLN A 81 16.26 -1.26 -5.03
N ILE A 82 15.51 -2.35 -5.04
CA ILE A 82 14.36 -2.56 -4.15
C ILE A 82 14.70 -3.61 -3.12
N VAL A 83 14.63 -3.22 -1.83
CA VAL A 83 14.95 -4.10 -0.72
C VAL A 83 13.76 -4.17 0.23
N LEU A 84 13.13 -5.34 0.30
CA LEU A 84 12.12 -5.64 1.32
C LEU A 84 12.81 -5.85 2.68
N ILE A 85 12.41 -5.08 3.69
CA ILE A 85 13.08 -5.08 5.01
C ILE A 85 12.07 -4.91 6.15
N SER A 86 12.38 -5.49 7.32
CA SER A 86 11.55 -5.28 8.51
C SER A 86 11.74 -3.87 9.09
N PRO A 87 10.73 -3.31 9.78
CA PRO A 87 10.85 -1.99 10.40
C PRO A 87 12.08 -1.86 11.33
N ASP A 88 12.36 -2.88 12.14
CA ASP A 88 13.51 -2.87 13.07
C ASP A 88 14.85 -2.83 12.33
N ARG A 89 14.98 -3.62 11.26
CA ARG A 89 16.18 -3.63 10.43
C ARG A 89 16.32 -2.33 9.65
N ALA A 90 15.22 -1.73 9.19
CA ALA A 90 15.23 -0.42 8.54
C ALA A 90 15.70 0.69 9.50
N LYS A 91 15.22 0.68 10.75
CA LYS A 91 15.65 1.62 11.78
C LYS A 91 17.15 1.50 12.06
N ILE A 92 17.66 0.28 12.26
CA ILE A 92 19.10 0.02 12.42
C ILE A 92 19.88 0.53 11.19
N SER A 93 19.38 0.23 10.00
CA SER A 93 19.98 0.65 8.73
C SER A 93 20.08 2.17 8.60
N GLN A 94 19.06 2.92 9.01
CA GLN A 94 19.07 4.39 8.99
C GLN A 94 19.95 5.01 10.07
N HIS A 95 20.07 4.38 11.25
CA HIS A 95 21.06 4.80 12.24
C HIS A 95 22.49 4.70 11.71
N GLY A 96 22.80 3.66 10.92
CA GLY A 96 24.09 3.53 10.26
C GLY A 96 24.29 4.49 9.08
N ARG A 97 23.23 4.81 8.33
CA ARG A 97 23.27 5.80 7.23
C ARG A 97 21.95 6.55 7.12
N LYS A 98 21.93 7.76 7.69
CA LYS A 98 20.73 8.64 7.76
C LYS A 98 20.09 8.96 6.42
N SER A 99 20.88 8.95 5.34
CA SER A 99 20.40 9.23 3.98
C SER A 99 19.61 8.07 3.34
N ARG A 100 19.52 6.90 3.98
CA ARG A 100 18.74 5.77 3.46
C ARG A 100 17.25 6.06 3.56
N ILE A 101 16.55 5.79 2.47
CA ILE A 101 15.11 5.99 2.38
C ILE A 101 14.39 4.70 2.76
N TYR A 102 13.57 4.78 3.79
CA TYR A 102 12.63 3.74 4.18
C TYR A 102 11.21 4.16 3.80
N ILE A 103 10.44 3.22 3.28
CA ILE A 103 9.06 3.44 2.87
C ILE A 103 8.18 2.41 3.56
N ASN A 104 7.15 2.90 4.24
CA ASN A 104 5.99 2.08 4.55
C ASN A 104 4.96 2.25 3.43
N LEU A 105 4.77 1.21 2.62
CA LEU A 105 3.87 1.21 1.48
C LEU A 105 2.58 0.48 1.86
N VAL A 106 1.46 1.19 1.80
CA VAL A 106 0.12 0.65 2.03
C VAL A 106 -0.67 0.75 0.72
N GLY A 107 -1.44 -0.29 0.37
CA GLY A 107 -2.20 -0.31 -0.86
C GLY A 107 -3.57 -0.98 -0.76
N TRP A 108 -4.57 -0.38 -1.39
CA TRP A 108 -5.92 -0.93 -1.56
C TRP A 108 -6.17 -1.19 -3.04
N VAL A 109 -6.33 -2.45 -3.43
CA VAL A 109 -6.51 -2.86 -4.84
C VAL A 109 -7.80 -3.65 -4.99
N ASN A 110 -8.67 -3.19 -5.88
CA ASN A 110 -9.87 -3.90 -6.32
C ASN A 110 -9.95 -3.97 -7.85
N GLN A 111 -11.05 -4.49 -8.40
CA GLN A 111 -11.20 -4.70 -9.84
C GLN A 111 -11.30 -3.41 -10.68
N LEU A 112 -11.61 -2.27 -10.06
CA LEU A 112 -11.86 -1.00 -10.75
C LEU A 112 -10.85 0.10 -10.40
N LYS A 113 -10.23 0.01 -9.22
CA LYS A 113 -9.35 1.03 -8.67
C LYS A 113 -8.19 0.42 -7.89
N ALA A 114 -7.08 1.14 -7.85
CA ALA A 114 -5.99 0.88 -6.94
C ALA A 114 -5.50 2.20 -6.32
N GLU A 115 -5.24 2.20 -5.02
CA GLU A 115 -4.80 3.36 -4.27
C GLU A 115 -3.60 2.97 -3.40
N PHE A 116 -2.57 3.80 -3.37
CA PHE A 116 -1.34 3.55 -2.64
C PHE A 116 -0.92 4.77 -1.83
N ILE A 117 -0.39 4.53 -0.63
CA ILE A 117 0.23 5.54 0.22
C ILE A 117 1.67 5.14 0.46
N PHE A 118 2.59 6.01 0.06
CA PHE A 118 4.03 5.89 0.30
C PHE A 118 4.40 6.82 1.44
N VAL A 119 4.52 6.27 2.66
CA VAL A 119 4.97 7.03 3.83
C VAL A 119 6.48 6.96 3.90
N VAL A 120 7.14 8.09 3.70
CA VAL A 120 8.61 8.14 3.52
C VAL A 120 9.28 8.58 4.81
N PHE A 121 10.27 7.79 5.23
CA PHE A 121 11.09 8.06 6.41
C PHE A 121 12.57 8.15 6.03
N SER A 122 13.28 9.09 6.63
CA SER A 122 14.74 9.22 6.51
C SER A 122 15.31 9.92 7.75
N ASN A 123 16.60 10.24 7.76
CA ASN A 123 17.23 11.07 8.78
C ASN A 123 17.18 10.52 10.21
N GLY A 124 17.00 9.21 10.37
CA GLY A 124 16.88 8.57 11.69
C GLY A 124 15.47 8.06 11.99
N PHE A 125 14.76 7.64 10.94
CA PHE A 125 13.38 7.17 10.96
C PHE A 125 12.34 8.27 11.21
N ASP A 126 12.70 9.51 10.92
CA ASP A 126 11.79 10.65 10.95
C ASP A 126 10.92 10.63 9.69
N HIS A 127 9.63 10.84 9.86
CA HIS A 127 8.69 11.02 8.75
C HIS A 127 9.06 12.28 7.96
N GLN A 128 9.14 12.15 6.63
CA GLN A 128 9.56 13.22 5.73
C GLN A 128 8.41 13.75 4.90
N TYR A 129 7.64 12.87 4.26
CA TYR A 129 6.51 13.21 3.38
C TYR A 129 5.77 11.95 2.98
N ASP A 130 4.58 12.15 2.41
CA ASP A 130 3.75 11.10 1.84
C ASP A 130 3.46 11.36 0.36
N TYR A 131 3.35 10.28 -0.41
CA TYR A 131 2.70 10.31 -1.72
C TYR A 131 1.46 9.42 -1.70
N ASN A 132 0.34 9.95 -2.19
CA ASN A 132 -0.87 9.17 -2.47
C ASN A 132 -0.98 9.02 -3.99
N ILE A 133 -1.00 7.79 -4.47
CA ILE A 133 -1.07 7.47 -5.90
C ILE A 133 -2.35 6.68 -6.16
N ALA A 134 -3.19 7.18 -7.06
CA ALA A 134 -4.47 6.57 -7.40
C ALA A 134 -4.50 6.15 -8.87
N TYR A 135 -5.11 4.99 -9.11
CA TYR A 135 -5.26 4.37 -10.42
C TYR A 135 -6.71 3.99 -10.67
N ARG A 136 -7.10 4.02 -11.95
CA ARG A 136 -8.37 3.51 -12.44
C ARG A 136 -8.13 2.41 -13.47
N TYR A 137 -8.88 1.32 -13.36
CA TYR A 137 -8.80 0.23 -14.33
C TYR A 137 -9.48 0.64 -15.65
N ASN A 138 -8.74 0.57 -16.75
CA ASN A 138 -9.24 0.77 -18.10
C ASN A 138 -9.66 -0.58 -18.69
N ILE A 139 -10.98 -0.81 -18.79
CA ILE A 139 -11.54 -2.08 -19.28
C ILE A 139 -11.12 -2.38 -20.73
N LYS A 140 -11.00 -1.35 -21.57
CA LYS A 140 -10.64 -1.53 -23.00
C LYS A 140 -9.19 -1.98 -23.15
N ARG A 141 -8.28 -1.37 -22.38
CA ARG A 141 -6.84 -1.65 -22.39
C ARG A 141 -6.43 -2.77 -21.44
N LYS A 142 -7.36 -3.21 -20.58
CA LYS A 142 -7.19 -4.25 -19.56
C LYS A 142 -6.02 -3.98 -18.60
N ASN A 143 -5.79 -2.70 -18.26
CA ASN A 143 -4.71 -2.27 -17.39
C ASN A 143 -5.16 -1.16 -16.43
N PHE A 144 -4.36 -0.89 -15.39
CA PHE A 144 -4.55 0.27 -14.53
C PHE A 144 -3.85 1.49 -15.12
N GLU A 145 -4.57 2.61 -15.21
CA GLU A 145 -4.07 3.90 -15.67
C GLU A 145 -3.97 4.85 -14.48
N LEU A 146 -2.87 5.60 -14.42
CA LEU A 146 -2.62 6.59 -13.38
C LEU A 146 -3.70 7.68 -13.46
N GLU A 147 -4.44 7.87 -12.37
CA GLU A 147 -5.50 8.87 -12.26
C GLU A 147 -4.98 10.12 -11.55
N ASN A 148 -4.25 9.95 -10.44
CA ASN A 148 -3.78 11.08 -9.63
C ASN A 148 -2.51 10.74 -8.83
N VAL A 149 -1.71 11.77 -8.56
CA VAL A 149 -0.58 11.74 -7.63
C VAL A 149 -0.64 12.97 -6.72
N LEU A 150 -0.80 12.75 -5.41
CA LEU A 150 -0.83 13.81 -4.41
C LEU A 150 0.40 13.71 -3.51
N PHE A 151 1.06 14.85 -3.29
CA PHE A 151 2.20 14.97 -2.38
C PHE A 151 1.78 15.72 -1.12
N ASN A 152 2.04 15.13 0.03
CA ASN A 152 1.83 15.76 1.33
C ASN A 152 3.18 15.86 2.04
N GLY A 153 3.66 17.07 2.27
CA GLY A 153 4.95 17.32 2.93
C GLY A 153 4.82 18.30 4.10
N PRO A 154 5.91 18.53 4.85
CA PRO A 154 5.93 19.38 6.03
C PRO A 154 5.59 20.85 5.72
N PRO A 155 5.10 21.60 6.73
CA PRO A 155 4.83 21.13 8.09
C PRO A 155 3.49 20.41 8.14
N PHE A 156 3.48 19.15 8.59
CA PHE A 156 2.24 18.43 8.88
C PHE A 156 1.49 19.27 9.91
N GLU A 157 0.40 19.91 9.50
CA GLU A 157 -0.26 20.97 10.28
C GLU A 157 -0.42 20.52 11.74
N LYS A 158 0.09 21.33 12.69
CA LYS A 158 -0.25 21.16 14.10
C LYS A 158 -1.76 21.42 14.21
N LYS A 159 -2.55 20.36 14.31
CA LYS A 159 -3.93 20.45 14.80
C LYS A 159 -3.93 20.86 16.27
#